data_AF-A0A9D5K2I5-F1
#
_entry.id   AF-A0A9D5K2I5-F1
#
_cell.length_a   1.000
_cell.length_b   1.000
_cell.length_c   1.000
_cell.angle_alpha   90.00
_cell.angle_beta   90.00
_cell.angle_gamma   90.00
#
_symmetry.space_group_name_H-M   'P 1'
#
loop_
_entity.id
_entity.type
_entity.pdbx_description
1 polymer ?
#
loop_
_entity_poly.entity_id
_entity_poly.type
_entity_poly.pdbx_seq_one_letter_code
_entity_poly.pdbx_strand_id
1 'polypeptide(L)' 'VQIAGVAAVFAWAFGGAFALFFAIKATVGLRVTKDEEIRGLDIGEHGLDSYSGFQIFVTEN' A
#
# COMPACT_ATOMS: atom_id res chain seq x y z
N VAL A 1 -23.45 25.57 7.03
CA VAL A 1 -22.86 25.27 5.70
C VAL A 1 -21.49 24.60 5.80
N GLN A 2 -20.54 25.09 6.61
CA GLN A 2 -19.17 24.54 6.69
C GLN A 2 -19.11 23.03 7.05
N ILE A 3 -19.75 22.61 8.15
CA ILE A 3 -19.77 21.19 8.55
C ILE A 3 -20.42 20.29 7.51
N ALA A 4 -21.52 20.75 6.89
CA ALA A 4 -22.18 20.00 5.83
C ALA A 4 -21.27 19.80 4.60
N GLY A 5 -20.50 20.82 4.23
CA GLY A 5 -19.50 20.70 3.16
C GLY A 5 -18.39 19.71 3.49
N VAL A 6 -17.85 19.77 4.71
CA VAL A 6 -16.82 18.82 5.18
C VAL A 6 -17.37 17.39 5.17
N ALA A 7 -18.59 17.19 5.69
CA ALA A 7 -19.23 15.89 5.72
C ALA A 7 -19.49 15.33 4.31
N ALA A 8 -19.91 16.17 3.36
CA ALA A 8 -20.16 15.76 1.99
C ALA A 8 -18.89 15.31 1.27
N VAL A 9 -17.80 16.08 1.38
CA VAL A 9 -16.50 15.73 0.77
C VAL A 9 -15.92 14.49 1.42
N PHE A 10 -16.00 14.38 2.76
CA PHE A 10 -15.56 13.18 3.48
C PHE A 10 -16.34 11.94 3.03
N ALA A 11 -17.67 12.00 3.00
CA ALA A 11 -18.51 10.87 2.61
C ALA A 11 -18.20 10.41 1.18
N TRP A 12 -17.98 11.35 0.25
CA TRP A 12 -17.60 11.01 -1.12
C TRP A 12 -16.20 10.41 -1.22
N ALA A 13 -15.19 11.10 -0.67
CA ALA A 13 -13.80 10.67 -0.80
C ALA A 13 -13.53 9.38 -0.03
N PHE A 14 -13.90 9.33 1.24
CA PHE A 14 -13.71 8.15 2.09
C PHE A 14 -14.63 7.01 1.64
N GLY A 15 -15.91 7.27 1.43
CA GLY A 15 -16.87 6.24 1.03
C GLY A 15 -16.54 5.65 -0.33
N GLY A 16 -16.21 6.48 -1.32
CA GLY A 16 -15.80 6.04 -2.66
C GLY A 16 -14.49 5.25 -2.64
N ALA A 17 -13.45 5.74 -1.96
CA ALA A 17 -12.19 5.02 -1.83
C ALA A 17 -12.38 3.69 -1.07
N PHE A 18 -13.12 3.70 0.03
CA PHE A 18 -13.42 2.49 0.81
C PHE A 18 -14.14 1.46 -0.05
N ALA A 19 -15.20 1.84 -0.76
CA ALA A 19 -15.94 0.94 -1.64
C ALA A 19 -15.05 0.38 -2.77
N LEU A 20 -14.25 1.23 -3.42
CA LEU A 20 -13.33 0.83 -4.49
C LEU A 20 -12.28 -0.18 -3.98
N PHE A 21 -11.54 0.17 -2.92
CA PHE A 21 -10.50 -0.70 -2.39
C PHE A 21 -11.06 -1.98 -1.76
N PHE A 22 -12.26 -1.92 -1.17
CA PHE A 22 -12.95 -3.11 -0.69
C PHE A 22 -13.33 -4.04 -1.83
N ALA A 23 -13.88 -3.51 -2.93
CA ALA A 23 -14.20 -4.30 -4.12
C ALA A 23 -12.95 -4.95 -4.72
N ILE A 24 -11.85 -4.20 -4.87
CA ILE A 24 -10.57 -4.74 -5.35
C ILE A 24 -10.07 -5.84 -4.42
N LYS A 25 -10.13 -5.63 -3.10
CA LYS A 25 -9.75 -6.63 -2.09
C LYS A 25 -10.58 -7.90 -2.20
N ALA A 26 -11.88 -7.78 -2.47
CA ALA A 26 -12.80 -8.91 -2.55
C ALA A 26 -12.65 -9.72 -3.85
N THR A 27 -12.15 -9.12 -4.93
CA THR A 27 -12.06 -9.76 -6.25
C THR A 27 -10.67 -10.28 -6.58
N VAL A 28 -9.65 -9.42 -6.57
CA VAL A 28 -8.30 -9.74 -7.05
C VAL A 28 -7.21 -9.55 -6.01
N GLY A 29 -7.46 -8.72 -5.00
CA GLY A 29 -6.44 -8.30 -4.04
C GLY A 29 -5.47 -7.27 -4.64
N LEU A 30 -5.12 -6.24 -3.86
CA LEU A 30 -4.15 -5.21 -4.27
C LEU A 30 -2.80 -5.32 -3.53
N ARG A 31 -2.82 -5.87 -2.31
CA ARG A 31 -1.65 -5.93 -1.44
C ARG A 31 -1.05 -7.33 -1.48
N VAL A 32 0.27 -7.39 -1.62
CA VAL A 32 1.07 -8.63 -1.58
C VAL A 32 1.02 -9.28 -0.19
N THR A 33 1.54 -10.50 -0.07
CA THR A 33 1.62 -11.18 1.23
C THR A 33 2.53 -10.41 2.19
N LYS A 34 2.35 -10.62 3.51
CA LYS A 34 3.17 -9.96 4.53
C LYS A 34 4.67 -10.25 4.35
N ASP A 35 5.01 -11.48 3.96
CA ASP A 35 6.40 -11.89 3.78
C ASP A 35 7.02 -11.20 2.55
N GLU A 36 6.28 -11.09 1.44
CA GLU A 36 6.71 -10.34 0.26
C GLU A 36 6.81 -8.84 0.52
N GLU A 37 5.89 -8.28 1.31
CA GLU A 37 5.91 -6.87 1.71
C GLU A 37 7.18 -6.53 2.52
N ILE A 38 7.57 -7.42 3.44
CA ILE A 38 8.79 -7.25 4.25
C ILE A 38 10.05 -7.39 3.39
N ARG A 39 10.04 -8.33 2.43
CA ARG A 39 11.18 -8.58 1.54
C ARG A 39 11.37 -7.47 0.50
N GLY A 40 10.32 -6.75 0.15
CA GLY A 40 10.31 -5.73 -0.89
C GLY A 40 9.91 -6.30 -2.25
N LEU A 41 9.14 -5.50 -3.01
CA LEU A 41 8.57 -5.92 -4.29
C LEU A 41 9.61 -6.05 -5.40
N ASP A 42 10.73 -5.32 -5.30
CA ASP A 42 11.80 -5.38 -6.31
C ASP A 42 12.36 -6.80 -6.46
N ILE A 43 12.51 -7.52 -5.33
CA ILE A 43 13.04 -8.88 -5.33
C ILE A 43 12.02 -9.88 -5.89
N GLY A 44 10.74 -9.71 -5.55
CA GLY A 44 9.66 -10.62 -5.94
C GLY A 44 9.19 -10.43 -7.39
N GLU A 45 9.09 -9.19 -7.87
CA GLU A 45 8.51 -8.85 -9.18
C GLU A 45 9.57 -8.57 -10.25
N HIS A 46 10.70 -7.97 -9.87
CA HIS A 46 11.72 -7.52 -10.81
C HIS A 46 12.99 -8.38 -10.79
N GLY A 47 13.14 -9.25 -9.77
CA GLY A 47 14.31 -10.14 -9.62
C GLY A 47 15.63 -9.39 -9.42
N LEU A 48 15.56 -8.11 -9.05
CA LEU A 48 16.69 -7.20 -8.93
C LEU A 48 16.59 -6.47 -7.59
N ASP A 49 17.73 -6.14 -7.02
CA ASP A 49 17.82 -5.14 -5.96
C ASP A 49 17.95 -3.77 -6.63
N SER A 50 16.97 -2.87 -6.45
CA SER A 50 16.97 -1.54 -7.07
C SER A 50 18.17 -0.69 -6.66
N TYR A 51 18.83 -1.01 -5.54
CA TYR A 51 20.02 -0.32 -5.05
C TYR A 51 21.16 -1.31 -4.76
N SER A 52 21.72 -1.90 -5.82
CA SER A 52 22.96 -2.67 -5.74
C SER A 52 24.09 -1.82 -5.12
N GLY A 53 24.41 -2.05 -3.84
CA GLY A 53 25.51 -1.38 -3.12
C GLY A 53 25.11 -0.59 -1.88
N PHE A 54 23.83 -0.48 -1.53
CA PHE A 54 23.35 0.22 -0.31
C PHE A 54 22.87 -0.75 0.78
N GLN A 55 23.40 -1.97 0.85
CA GLN A 55 23.10 -2.89 1.95
C GLN A 55 23.79 -2.39 3.23
N ILE A 56 23.10 -1.52 3.98
CA ILE A 56 23.45 -1.20 5.36
C ILE A 56 23.13 -2.45 6.18
N PHE A 57 24.10 -3.36 6.30
CA PHE A 57 24.06 -4.35 7.38
C PHE A 57 24.24 -3.57 8.68
N VAL A 58 23.15 -3.39 9.43
CA VAL A 58 23.28 -3.10 10.85
C VAL A 58 23.80 -4.39 11.47
N THR A 59 25.11 -4.47 11.68
CA THR A 59 25.70 -5.49 12.56
C THR A 59 25.20 -5.19 13.98
N GLU A 60 24.13 -5.86 14.39
CA GLU A 60 23.86 -6.07 15.81
C GLU A 60 24.99 -6.96 16.35
N ASN A 61 25.69 -6.44 17.36
CA ASN A 61 26.74 -7.15 18.11
C ASN A 61 26.16 -8.29 18.95
#